data_AF-A0A9E2FXP5-F1
#
_entry.id   AF-A0A9E2FXP5-F1
#
_cell.length_a   1.000
_cell.length_b   1.000
_cell.length_c   1.000
_cell.angle_alpha   90.00
_cell.angle_beta   90.00
_cell.angle_gamma   90.00
#
_symmetry.space_group_name_H-M   'P 1'
#
loop_
_entity.id
_entity.type
_entity.pdbx_description
1 polymer ?
#
loop_
_entity_poly.entity_id
_entity_poly.type
_entity_poly.pdbx_seq_one_letter_code
_entity_poly.pdbx_strand_id
1 'polypeptide(L)'
;MNKFFALAIALLASRTLHAAELERFVTQVALPSKQTVVVAEGDFEARSIGSFSVRLYDAAPPGDETTFFSAGVVRARDGGIEKVVLADVFGDQQPEIIVIVRSTGTGGYLSAHAFAFDKQLLSFCAVVEALPPDADPIAALRKATGKRN
;
A
#
# COMPACT_ATOMS: atom_id res chain seq x y z
N MET A 1 -13.76 -7.25 57.11
CA MET A 1 -12.81 -6.43 56.33
C MET A 1 -11.87 -7.35 55.55
N ASN A 2 -11.78 -7.12 54.23
CA ASN A 2 -10.59 -7.30 53.39
C ASN A 2 -10.01 -8.69 53.08
N LYS A 3 -10.65 -9.54 52.26
CA LYS A 3 -9.87 -10.44 51.34
C LYS A 3 -10.52 -10.73 49.98
N PHE A 4 -11.85 -10.75 49.86
CA PHE A 4 -12.51 -11.08 48.58
C PHE A 4 -12.64 -9.93 47.58
N PHE A 5 -12.54 -8.68 48.03
CA PHE A 5 -12.59 -7.50 47.15
C PHE A 5 -11.28 -7.23 46.39
N ALA A 6 -10.18 -7.87 46.79
CA ALA A 6 -8.85 -7.61 46.21
C ALA A 6 -8.64 -8.29 44.84
N LEU A 7 -9.45 -9.30 44.48
CA LEU A 7 -9.27 -10.04 43.23
C LEU A 7 -10.00 -9.40 42.04
N ALA A 8 -11.07 -8.64 42.29
CA ALA A 8 -11.83 -7.97 41.22
C ALA A 8 -11.11 -6.76 40.61
N ILE A 9 -10.21 -6.12 41.37
CA ILE A 9 -9.43 -4.96 40.90
C ILE A 9 -8.21 -5.40 40.07
N ALA A 10 -7.71 -6.62 40.29
CA ALA A 10 -6.55 -7.15 39.57
C ALA A 10 -6.86 -7.55 38.11
N LEU A 11 -8.14 -7.75 37.75
CA LEU A 11 -8.56 -8.12 36.38
C LEU A 11 -8.83 -6.91 35.46
N LEU A 12 -8.88 -5.69 36.02
CA LEU A 12 -9.10 -4.44 35.27
C LEU A 12 -7.81 -3.82 34.70
N ALA A 13 -6.66 -4.49 34.90
CA ALA A 13 -5.37 -4.06 34.36
C ALA A 13 -4.99 -4.74 33.04
N SER A 14 -5.99 -5.23 32.29
CA SER A 14 -5.82 -5.57 30.87
C SER A 14 -5.52 -4.28 30.12
N ARG A 15 -4.23 -3.96 30.04
CA ARG A 15 -3.68 -2.82 29.34
C ARG A 15 -4.31 -2.76 27.95
N THR A 16 -5.15 -1.76 27.73
CA THR A 16 -5.34 -1.24 26.37
C THR A 16 -3.99 -0.64 25.98
N LEU A 17 -3.10 -1.48 25.45
CA LEU A 17 -2.00 -1.00 24.63
C LEU A 17 -2.65 -0.46 23.36
N HIS A 18 -3.22 0.75 23.45
CA HIS A 18 -3.29 1.62 22.29
C HIS A 18 -1.84 1.98 22.00
N ALA A 19 -1.15 1.09 21.26
CA ALA A 19 -0.01 1.53 20.48
C ALA A 19 -0.55 2.70 19.67
N ALA A 20 0.04 3.89 19.85
CA ALA A 20 -0.28 5.06 19.05
C ALA A 20 -0.25 4.60 17.60
N GLU A 21 -1.42 4.52 16.99
CA GLU A 21 -1.58 4.13 15.60
C GLU A 21 -0.95 5.26 14.79
N LEU A 22 0.34 5.11 14.52
CA LEU A 22 1.03 5.91 13.52
C LEU A 22 0.19 5.71 12.26
N GLU A 23 -0.47 6.77 11.79
CA GLU A 23 -1.56 6.69 10.81
C GLU A 23 -1.22 5.67 9.73
N ARG A 24 -2.07 4.64 9.58
CA ARG A 24 -1.88 3.63 8.54
C ARG A 24 -1.88 4.32 7.19
N PHE A 25 -0.98 3.90 6.30
CA PHE A 25 -0.89 4.53 5.01
C PHE A 25 -2.18 4.27 4.24
N VAL A 26 -2.90 5.35 3.90
CA VAL A 26 -4.01 5.36 2.95
C VAL A 26 -3.88 6.61 2.09
N THR A 27 -3.98 6.44 0.78
CA THR A 27 -3.97 7.58 -0.16
C THR A 27 -4.93 7.34 -1.30
N GLN A 28 -5.50 8.43 -1.80
CA GLN A 28 -6.21 8.46 -3.09
C GLN A 28 -5.30 9.06 -4.15
N VAL A 29 -5.35 8.53 -5.36
CA VAL A 29 -4.61 9.00 -6.53
C VAL A 29 -5.59 9.14 -7.69
N ALA A 30 -5.75 10.35 -8.21
CA ALA A 30 -6.52 10.59 -9.42
C ALA A 30 -5.72 10.14 -10.65
N LEU A 31 -6.36 9.38 -11.52
CA LEU A 31 -5.77 8.92 -12.78
C LEU A 31 -6.05 9.93 -13.91
N PRO A 32 -5.27 9.91 -15.01
CA PRO A 32 -5.57 10.72 -16.19
C PRO A 32 -6.97 10.48 -16.77
N SER A 33 -7.55 9.28 -16.57
CA SER A 33 -8.91 8.92 -16.97
C SER A 33 -10.01 9.50 -16.07
N LYS A 34 -9.65 10.26 -15.02
CA LYS A 34 -10.53 10.73 -13.91
C LYS A 34 -11.05 9.63 -12.99
N GLN A 35 -10.63 8.38 -13.21
CA GLN A 35 -10.81 7.31 -12.23
C GLN A 35 -9.96 7.58 -10.99
N THR A 36 -10.31 6.93 -9.89
CA THR A 36 -9.60 7.08 -8.62
C THR A 36 -9.02 5.75 -8.20
N VAL A 37 -7.76 5.80 -7.74
CA VAL A 37 -7.10 4.66 -7.10
C VAL A 37 -6.97 4.93 -5.62
N VAL A 38 -7.37 3.98 -4.80
CA VAL A 38 -7.07 3.98 -3.36
C VAL A 38 -6.03 2.92 -3.07
N VAL A 39 -4.93 3.34 -2.44
CA VAL A 39 -3.90 2.42 -1.92
C VAL A 39 -3.92 2.49 -0.41
N ALA A 40 -4.03 1.35 0.25
CA ALA A 40 -4.12 1.28 1.71
C ALA A 40 -3.37 0.07 2.27
N GLU A 41 -2.62 0.25 3.35
CA GLU A 41 -2.11 -0.87 4.16
C GLU A 41 -3.25 -1.63 4.85
N GLY A 42 -3.03 -2.91 5.15
CA GLY A 42 -4.01 -3.74 5.83
C GLY A 42 -4.27 -3.30 7.28
N ASP A 43 -5.53 -3.37 7.68
CA ASP A 43 -5.94 -3.08 9.05
C ASP A 43 -5.36 -4.09 10.04
N PHE A 44 -5.03 -3.61 11.25
CA PHE A 44 -4.48 -4.42 12.34
C PHE A 44 -3.14 -5.14 12.04
N GLU A 45 -2.47 -4.81 10.94
CA GLU A 45 -1.16 -5.38 10.61
C GLU A 45 0.00 -4.62 11.25
N ALA A 46 1.16 -5.28 11.33
CA ALA A 46 2.40 -4.65 11.77
C ALA A 46 2.90 -3.62 10.73
N ARG A 47 3.64 -2.62 11.18
CA ARG A 47 4.29 -1.63 10.29
C ARG A 47 5.41 -2.24 9.45
N SER A 48 6.06 -3.30 9.94
CA SER A 48 7.21 -3.92 9.29
C SER A 48 6.85 -4.98 8.27
N ILE A 49 5.63 -5.49 8.25
CA ILE A 49 5.21 -6.57 7.35
C ILE A 49 3.68 -6.63 7.29
N GLY A 50 3.15 -7.07 6.16
CA GLY A 50 1.72 -7.33 6.04
C GLY A 50 1.30 -7.32 4.59
N SER A 51 0.18 -6.66 4.32
CA SER A 51 -0.40 -6.49 3.01
C SER A 51 -0.76 -5.04 2.74
N PHE A 52 -1.03 -4.77 1.47
CA PHE A 52 -1.69 -3.56 1.02
C PHE A 52 -2.69 -3.89 -0.08
N SER A 53 -3.70 -3.05 -0.20
CA SER A 53 -4.68 -3.08 -1.27
C SER A 53 -4.40 -1.95 -2.27
N VAL A 54 -4.68 -2.23 -3.54
CA VAL A 54 -4.85 -1.22 -4.59
C VAL A 54 -6.26 -1.42 -5.11
N ARG A 55 -7.09 -0.37 -5.06
CA ARG A 55 -8.51 -0.40 -5.42
C ARG A 55 -8.79 0.68 -6.46
N LEU A 56 -9.39 0.29 -7.57
CA LEU A 56 -9.79 1.16 -8.67
C LEU A 56 -11.27 1.47 -8.57
N TYR A 57 -11.60 2.74 -8.75
CA TYR A 57 -12.95 3.27 -8.76
C TYR A 57 -13.20 4.06 -10.05
N ASP A 58 -14.41 3.95 -10.58
CA ASP A 58 -14.82 4.69 -11.77
C ASP A 58 -14.85 6.20 -11.52
N ALA A 59 -14.73 6.96 -12.61
CA ALA A 59 -14.78 8.42 -12.54
C ALA A 59 -16.12 8.89 -11.96
N ALA A 60 -16.04 9.71 -10.91
CA ALA A 60 -17.20 10.24 -10.20
C ALA A 60 -17.05 11.75 -9.94
N PRO A 61 -18.14 12.46 -9.61
CA PRO A 61 -18.06 13.85 -9.16
C PRO A 61 -17.20 14.00 -7.89
N PRO A 62 -16.65 15.20 -7.63
CA PRO A 62 -15.91 15.46 -6.40
C PRO A 62 -16.74 15.16 -5.15
N GLY A 63 -16.16 14.43 -4.20
CA GLY A 63 -16.82 13.92 -2.99
C GLY A 63 -17.37 12.50 -3.10
N ASP A 64 -17.49 11.96 -4.32
CA ASP A 64 -17.99 10.61 -4.62
C ASP A 64 -16.91 9.72 -5.28
N GLU A 65 -15.64 10.10 -5.21
CA GLU A 65 -14.52 9.48 -5.94
C GLU A 65 -14.35 7.98 -5.67
N THR A 66 -14.89 7.50 -4.54
CA THR A 66 -14.80 6.09 -4.12
C THR A 66 -16.17 5.39 -4.07
N THR A 67 -17.20 5.94 -4.73
CA THR A 67 -18.56 5.40 -4.72
C THR A 67 -18.71 4.18 -5.63
N PHE A 68 -18.12 4.22 -6.83
CA PHE A 68 -18.28 3.18 -7.85
C PHE A 68 -17.02 2.32 -7.94
N PHE A 69 -16.95 1.26 -7.13
CA PHE A 69 -15.83 0.32 -7.16
C PHE A 69 -15.80 -0.50 -8.46
N SER A 70 -14.62 -0.59 -9.08
CA SER A 70 -14.42 -1.31 -10.35
C SER A 70 -13.61 -2.59 -10.15
N ALA A 71 -12.42 -2.48 -9.56
CA ALA A 71 -11.50 -3.61 -9.37
C ALA A 71 -10.57 -3.42 -8.16
N GLY A 72 -10.00 -4.50 -7.65
CA GLY A 72 -9.07 -4.44 -6.53
C GLY A 72 -8.11 -5.62 -6.47
N VAL A 73 -6.89 -5.35 -5.98
CA VAL A 73 -5.85 -6.36 -5.77
C VAL A 73 -5.23 -6.17 -4.39
N VAL A 74 -4.91 -7.28 -3.72
CA VAL A 74 -4.16 -7.28 -2.45
C VAL A 74 -2.79 -7.93 -2.67
N ARG A 75 -1.75 -7.34 -2.08
CA ARG A 75 -0.36 -7.81 -2.19
C ARG A 75 0.33 -7.76 -0.85
N ALA A 76 1.28 -8.69 -0.65
CA ALA A 76 2.19 -8.62 0.49
C ALA A 76 3.15 -7.43 0.37
N ARG A 77 3.55 -6.88 1.52
CA ARG A 77 4.61 -5.87 1.69
C ARG A 77 5.59 -6.31 2.79
N ASP A 78 6.86 -6.04 2.56
CA ASP A 78 7.93 -6.13 3.56
C ASP A 78 8.38 -4.72 3.92
N GLY A 79 7.78 -4.17 4.98
CA GLY A 79 7.90 -2.77 5.38
C GLY A 79 6.61 -1.98 5.21
N GLY A 80 6.73 -0.66 5.33
CA GLY A 80 5.61 0.27 5.18
C GLY A 80 5.57 0.89 3.78
N ILE A 81 4.39 1.27 3.32
CA ILE A 81 4.27 2.03 2.07
C ILE A 81 4.92 3.40 2.26
N GLU A 82 5.89 3.72 1.42
CA GLU A 82 6.55 5.03 1.40
C GLU A 82 5.74 6.03 0.58
N LYS A 83 5.32 5.63 -0.62
CA LYS A 83 4.56 6.48 -1.55
C LYS A 83 3.95 5.67 -2.69
N VAL A 84 3.02 6.32 -3.36
CA VAL A 84 2.40 5.86 -4.60
C VAL A 84 2.68 6.89 -5.69
N VAL A 85 3.12 6.44 -6.86
CA VAL A 85 3.38 7.31 -8.01
C VAL A 85 2.78 6.71 -9.28
N LEU A 86 2.51 7.56 -10.26
CA LEU A 86 2.14 7.15 -11.61
C LEU A 86 3.37 7.27 -12.51
N ALA A 87 3.74 6.20 -13.21
CA ALA A 87 4.89 6.21 -14.10
C ALA A 87 4.73 5.17 -15.21
N ASP A 88 5.10 5.55 -16.43
CA ASP A 88 5.22 4.63 -17.56
C ASP A 88 6.47 3.76 -17.36
N VAL A 89 6.26 2.48 -17.04
CA VAL A 89 7.31 1.47 -16.87
C VAL A 89 7.35 0.44 -18.02
N PHE A 90 6.39 0.47 -18.94
CA PHE A 90 6.39 -0.39 -20.13
C PHE A 90 6.90 0.29 -21.41
N GLY A 91 7.00 1.61 -21.40
CA GLY A 91 7.38 2.44 -22.54
C GLY A 91 6.27 2.61 -23.58
N ASP A 92 5.01 2.41 -23.20
CA ASP A 92 3.84 2.50 -24.08
C ASP A 92 3.10 3.84 -23.98
N GLN A 93 3.69 4.82 -23.28
CA GLN A 93 3.11 6.13 -23.00
C GLN A 93 1.86 6.11 -22.12
N GLN A 94 1.56 4.99 -21.48
CA GLN A 94 0.53 4.88 -20.46
C GLN A 94 1.18 4.74 -19.08
N PRO A 95 0.66 5.41 -18.04
CA PRO A 95 1.23 5.26 -16.71
C PRO A 95 0.70 4.01 -16.01
N GLU A 96 1.57 3.35 -15.26
CA GLU A 96 1.20 2.35 -14.26
C GLU A 96 1.08 2.99 -12.87
N ILE A 97 0.30 2.35 -12.00
CA ILE A 97 0.30 2.63 -10.56
C ILE A 97 1.50 1.92 -9.94
N ILE A 98 2.40 2.68 -9.34
CA ILE A 98 3.58 2.15 -8.66
C ILE A 98 3.46 2.38 -7.16
N VAL A 99 3.40 1.29 -6.40
CA VAL A 99 3.44 1.32 -4.93
C VAL A 99 4.87 1.04 -4.47
N ILE A 100 5.49 2.00 -3.79
CA ILE A 100 6.86 1.89 -3.27
C ILE A 100 6.77 1.60 -1.77
N VAL A 101 7.44 0.53 -1.34
CA VAL A 101 7.49 0.07 0.05
C VAL A 101 8.93 0.19 0.55
N ARG A 102 9.10 0.62 1.80
CA ARG A 102 10.40 0.67 2.47
C ARG A 102 10.42 -0.26 3.68
N SER A 103 11.42 -1.14 3.73
CA SER A 103 11.64 -2.01 4.88
C SER A 103 11.97 -1.21 6.15
N THR A 104 11.49 -1.68 7.29
CA THR A 104 11.70 -1.04 8.60
C THR A 104 13.07 -1.38 9.22
N GLY A 105 13.82 -2.30 8.61
CA GLY A 105 15.17 -2.64 9.05
C GLY A 105 16.18 -1.53 8.79
N THR A 106 17.37 -1.63 9.40
CA THR A 106 18.44 -0.63 9.29
C THR A 106 18.95 -0.42 7.87
N GLY A 107 18.76 -1.39 6.98
CA GLY A 107 19.11 -1.27 5.56
C GLY A 107 18.17 -0.37 4.75
N GLY A 108 16.93 -0.15 5.22
CA GLY A 108 15.97 0.73 4.55
C GLY A 108 15.69 0.37 3.10
N TYR A 109 15.83 -0.90 2.72
CA TYR A 109 15.66 -1.38 1.35
C TYR A 109 14.28 -1.05 0.80
N LEU A 110 14.23 -0.79 -0.51
CA LEU A 110 13.02 -0.49 -1.25
C LEU A 110 12.52 -1.73 -2.00
N SER A 111 11.20 -1.86 -2.09
CA SER A 111 10.53 -2.62 -3.15
C SER A 111 9.55 -1.72 -3.89
N ALA A 112 9.26 -2.06 -5.14
CA ALA A 112 8.26 -1.35 -5.92
C ALA A 112 7.40 -2.34 -6.71
N HIS A 113 6.09 -2.13 -6.63
CA HIS A 113 5.06 -2.98 -7.21
C HIS A 113 4.32 -2.18 -8.30
N ALA A 114 4.35 -2.67 -9.53
CA ALA A 114 3.69 -2.05 -10.67
C ALA A 114 2.35 -2.72 -10.97
N PHE A 115 1.33 -1.90 -11.17
CA PHE A 115 -0.02 -2.32 -11.56
C PHE A 115 -0.46 -1.53 -12.80
N ALA A 116 -0.78 -2.26 -13.86
CA ALA A 116 -1.49 -1.70 -15.00
C ALA A 116 -2.99 -1.61 -14.67
N PHE A 117 -3.66 -0.63 -15.27
CA PHE A 117 -5.08 -0.44 -15.13
C PHE A 117 -5.71 -0.08 -16.47
N ASP A 118 -6.97 -0.47 -16.63
CA ASP A 118 -7.86 0.06 -17.65
C ASP A 118 -9.20 0.45 -17.00
N LYS A 119 -10.25 0.69 -17.78
CA LYS A 119 -11.56 1.11 -17.24
C LYS A 119 -12.12 0.15 -16.19
N GLN A 120 -11.94 -1.16 -16.32
CA GLN A 120 -12.53 -2.16 -15.41
C GLN A 120 -11.53 -3.16 -14.85
N LEU A 121 -10.27 -3.11 -15.30
CA LEU A 121 -9.24 -4.05 -14.90
C LEU A 121 -8.16 -3.35 -14.10
N LEU A 122 -7.70 -4.04 -13.06
CA LEU A 122 -6.49 -3.70 -12.33
C LEU A 122 -5.63 -4.96 -12.26
N SER A 123 -4.46 -4.92 -12.89
CA SER A 123 -3.58 -6.08 -13.05
C SER A 123 -2.21 -5.80 -12.44
N PHE A 124 -1.76 -6.71 -11.56
CA PHE A 124 -0.36 -6.70 -11.14
C PHE A 124 0.54 -7.13 -12.30
N CYS A 125 1.62 -6.39 -12.54
CA CYS A 125 2.49 -6.64 -13.68
C CYS A 125 3.90 -7.08 -13.29
N ALA A 126 4.52 -6.36 -12.35
CA ALA A 126 5.92 -6.57 -11.98
C ALA A 126 6.21 -6.09 -10.56
N VAL A 127 7.23 -6.69 -9.97
CA VAL A 127 7.80 -6.27 -8.68
C VAL A 127 9.31 -6.30 -8.78
N VAL A 128 9.96 -5.34 -8.14
CA VAL A 128 11.38 -5.35 -7.83
C VAL A 128 11.54 -5.24 -6.33
N GLU A 129 12.45 -6.01 -5.76
CA GLU A 129 12.63 -6.14 -4.31
C GLU A 129 14.10 -5.93 -3.93
N ALA A 130 14.35 -5.71 -2.64
CA ALA A 130 15.69 -5.55 -2.06
C ALA A 130 16.57 -4.49 -2.75
N LEU A 131 15.94 -3.43 -3.26
CA LEU A 131 16.67 -2.30 -3.84
C LEU A 131 17.36 -1.50 -2.72
N PRO A 132 18.59 -0.97 -2.95
CA PRO A 132 19.22 -0.03 -2.03
C PRO A 132 18.31 1.17 -1.70
N PRO A 133 18.47 1.80 -0.52
CA PRO A 133 17.56 2.84 -0.03
C PRO A 133 17.51 4.10 -0.91
N ASP A 134 18.52 4.33 -1.74
CA ASP A 134 18.74 5.46 -2.65
C ASP A 134 18.56 5.09 -4.14
N ALA A 135 18.19 3.84 -4.44
CA ALA A 135 17.93 3.39 -5.80
C ALA A 135 16.70 4.08 -6.40
N ASP A 136 16.67 4.21 -7.74
CA ASP A 136 15.48 4.60 -8.49
C ASP A 136 14.58 3.37 -8.77
N PRO A 137 13.43 3.23 -8.08
CA PRO A 137 12.57 2.06 -8.26
C PRO A 137 11.88 2.02 -9.62
N ILE A 138 11.66 3.18 -10.26
CA ILE A 138 11.02 3.28 -11.57
C ILE A 138 11.97 2.81 -12.66
N ALA A 139 13.24 3.25 -12.61
CA ALA A 139 14.27 2.73 -13.50
C ALA A 139 14.49 1.22 -13.31
N ALA A 140 14.46 0.73 -12.07
CA ALA A 140 14.56 -0.70 -11.78
C ALA A 140 13.38 -1.49 -12.37
N LEU A 141 12.15 -0.99 -12.23
CA LEU A 141 10.96 -1.59 -12.84
C LEU A 141 11.04 -1.62 -14.36
N ARG A 142 11.40 -0.51 -15.02
CA ARG A 142 11.59 -0.44 -16.48
C ARG A 142 12.58 -1.50 -16.99
N LYS A 143 13.69 -1.70 -16.25
CA LYS A 143 14.68 -2.73 -16.57
C LYS A 143 14.13 -4.14 -16.39
N ALA A 144 13.27 -4.36 -15.39
CA ALA A 144 12.67 -5.66 -15.12
C ALA A 144 11.58 -6.03 -16.12
N THR A 145 10.78 -5.05 -16.56
CA THR A 145 9.68 -5.23 -17.52
C THR A 145 10.18 -5.32 -18.95
N GLY A 146 11.17 -4.51 -19.35
CA GLY A 146 11.76 -4.54 -20.70
C GLY A 146 12.52 -5.82 -21.06
N LYS A 147 12.86 -6.67 -20.08
CA LYS A 147 13.46 -8.01 -20.30
C LYS A 147 12.46 -9.11 -20.67
N ARG A 148 11.15 -8.82 -20.69
CA ARG A 148 10.10 -9.81 -21.00
C ARG A 148 9.76 -9.92 -22.48
N ASN A 149 10.52 -9.26 -23.37
CA ASN A 149 10.41 -9.39 -24.83
C ASN A 149 11.43 -10.39 -25.38
#